data_AF-A0A225WES6-F1
#
_entry.id   AF-A0A225WES6-F1
#
_cell.length_a   1.000
_cell.length_b   1.000
_cell.length_c   1.000
_cell.angle_alpha   90.00
_cell.angle_beta   90.00
_cell.angle_gamma   90.00
#
_symmetry.space_group_name_H-M   'P 1'
#
loop_
_entity.id
_entity.type
_entity.pdbx_description
1 polymer ?
#
loop_
_entity_poly.entity_id
_entity_poly.type
_entity_poly.pdbx_seq_one_letter_code
_entity_poly.pdbx_strand_id
1 'polypeptide(L)'
;MMELFERWRATRSKPITETRTVMINLLDRPWTAFVEHWNTETGAEFVRTLEHQERQHGRLSVSMLAYYVCELSWQADRTCCFVHFEDGCPR
;
A
#
# COMPACT_ATOMS: atom_id res chain seq x y z
N MET A 1 -14.84 8.85 -5.74
CA MET A 1 -15.26 8.13 -4.51
C MET A 1 -14.66 6.74 -4.44
N MET A 2 -14.94 5.80 -5.37
CA MET A 2 -14.31 4.46 -5.32
C MET A 2 -12.78 4.49 -5.39
N GLU A 3 -12.20 5.30 -6.27
CA GLU A 3 -10.74 5.44 -6.37
C GLU A 3 -10.10 5.90 -5.05
N LEU A 4 -10.72 6.87 -4.36
CA LEU A 4 -10.28 7.33 -3.03
C LEU A 4 -10.41 6.23 -1.97
N PHE A 5 -11.46 5.40 -2.06
CA PHE A 5 -11.65 4.27 -1.17
C PHE A 5 -10.60 3.18 -1.39
N GLU A 6 -10.24 2.88 -2.64
CA GLU A 6 -9.17 1.94 -2.97
C GLU A 6 -7.81 2.42 -2.46
N ARG A 7 -7.49 3.70 -2.71
CA ARG A 7 -6.29 4.36 -2.20
C ARG A 7 -6.22 4.35 -0.67
N TRP A 8 -7.30 4.73 0.00
CA TRP A 8 -7.41 4.70 1.46
C TRP A 8 -7.32 3.29 2.05
N ARG A 9 -7.81 2.27 1.33
CA ARG A 9 -7.60 0.88 1.73
C ARG A 9 -6.16 0.44 1.56
N ALA A 10 -5.50 0.84 0.48
CA ALA A 10 -4.13 0.47 0.18
C ALA A 10 -3.15 0.94 1.27
N THR A 11 -3.37 2.12 1.85
CA THR A 11 -2.54 2.62 2.97
C THR A 11 -2.68 1.81 4.26
N ARG A 12 -3.74 1.00 4.42
CA ARG A 12 -4.04 0.24 5.64
C ARG A 12 -3.65 -1.25 5.58
N SER A 13 -2.96 -1.69 4.52
CA SER A 13 -2.28 -3.01 4.40
C SER A 13 -3.05 -4.26 4.86
N LYS A 14 -4.39 -4.30 4.75
CA LYS A 14 -5.14 -5.56 4.93
C LYS A 14 -5.45 -6.17 3.56
N PRO A 15 -4.61 -7.10 3.06
CA PRO A 15 -4.98 -7.89 1.89
C PRO A 15 -6.16 -8.79 2.30
N ILE A 16 -7.29 -8.63 1.63
CA ILE A 16 -8.32 -9.67 1.66
C ILE A 16 -7.85 -10.72 0.66
N THR A 17 -7.47 -11.89 1.16
CA THR A 17 -7.26 -13.07 0.32
C THR A 17 -8.55 -13.35 -0.43
N GLU A 18 -8.48 -13.28 -1.76
CA GLU A 18 -9.64 -13.23 -2.64
C GLU A 18 -10.40 -14.56 -2.70
N THR A 19 -11.61 -14.56 -2.16
CA THR A 19 -12.68 -15.46 -2.65
C THR A 19 -13.86 -14.57 -3.02
N ARG A 20 -14.17 -14.49 -4.32
CA ARG A 20 -15.13 -13.56 -4.96
C ARG A 20 -16.50 -13.43 -4.25
N THR A 21 -16.97 -14.48 -3.58
CA THR A 21 -18.26 -14.52 -2.87
C THR A 21 -18.22 -13.88 -1.47
N VAL A 22 -17.04 -13.80 -0.85
CA VAL A 22 -16.83 -13.20 0.48
C VAL A 22 -16.69 -11.67 0.38
N MET A 23 -16.60 -11.14 -0.85
CA MET A 23 -16.09 -9.80 -1.14
C MET A 23 -17.07 -8.66 -0.85
N ILE A 24 -18.38 -8.82 -1.04
CA ILE A 24 -19.33 -7.69 -0.86
C ILE A 24 -19.54 -7.37 0.63
N ASN A 25 -19.79 -8.39 1.45
CA ASN A 25 -20.06 -8.20 2.89
C ASN A 25 -18.82 -7.76 3.68
N LEU A 26 -17.62 -8.15 3.22
CA LEU A 26 -16.36 -7.71 3.85
C LEU A 26 -15.99 -6.27 3.53
N LEU A 27 -16.58 -5.66 2.49
CA LEU A 27 -16.32 -4.28 2.11
C LEU A 27 -17.24 -3.28 2.82
N ASP A 28 -18.36 -3.73 3.39
CA ASP A 28 -19.33 -2.88 4.07
C ASP A 28 -18.72 -2.12 5.26
N ARG A 29 -17.97 -2.82 6.13
CA ARG A 29 -17.27 -2.20 7.27
C ARG A 29 -16.16 -1.22 6.83
N PRO A 30 -15.22 -1.60 5.94
CA PRO A 30 -14.24 -0.66 5.40
C PRO A 30 -14.87 0.55 4.70
N TRP A 31 -15.96 0.33 3.95
CA TRP A 31 -16.67 1.40 3.24
C TRP A 31 -17.33 2.36 4.21
N THR A 32 -18.00 1.85 5.25
CA THR A 32 -18.61 2.67 6.29
C THR A 32 -17.57 3.52 7.00
N ALA A 33 -16.44 2.93 7.43
CA ALA A 33 -15.36 3.68 8.06
C ALA A 33 -14.73 4.73 7.12
N PHE A 34 -14.63 4.43 5.82
CA PHE A 34 -14.18 5.41 4.81
C PHE A 34 -15.16 6.58 4.71
N VAL A 35 -16.47 6.33 4.62
CA VAL A 35 -17.49 7.37 4.53
C VAL A 35 -17.54 8.20 5.82
N GLU A 36 -17.41 7.58 6.99
CA GLU A 36 -17.35 8.29 8.28
C GLU A 36 -16.15 9.25 8.35
N HIS A 37 -14.95 8.80 7.94
CA HIS A 37 -13.78 9.68 7.86
C HIS A 37 -13.97 10.78 6.81
N TRP A 38 -14.47 10.45 5.63
CA TRP A 38 -14.75 11.42 4.57
C TRP A 38 -15.77 12.49 4.99
N ASN A 39 -16.76 12.13 5.81
CA ASN A 39 -17.79 13.06 6.28
C ASN A 39 -17.36 13.86 7.51
N THR A 40 -16.42 13.35 8.31
CA THR A 40 -15.89 14.04 9.50
C THR A 40 -14.80 15.04 9.14
N GLU A 41 -13.95 14.69 8.18
CA GLU A 41 -12.93 15.58 7.66
C GLU A 41 -13.51 16.40 6.50
N THR A 42 -13.11 17.68 6.37
CA THR A 42 -13.45 18.40 5.13
C THR A 42 -12.82 17.64 3.96
N GLY A 43 -13.54 17.35 2.87
CA GLY A 43 -13.02 16.47 1.80
C GLY A 43 -11.61 16.83 1.27
N ALA A 44 -11.22 18.11 1.31
CA ALA A 44 -9.87 18.56 0.98
C ALA A 44 -8.80 18.24 2.06
N GLU A 45 -9.16 18.22 3.34
CA GLU A 45 -8.30 17.75 4.43
C GLU A 45 -8.09 16.24 4.35
N PHE A 46 -9.15 15.48 4.06
CA PHE A 46 -9.05 14.04 3.87
C PHE A 46 -8.06 13.68 2.76
N VAL A 47 -8.17 14.31 1.59
CA VAL A 47 -7.25 14.04 0.48
C VAL A 47 -5.81 14.37 0.87
N ARG A 48 -5.57 15.49 1.58
CA ARG A 48 -4.22 15.85 2.06
C ARG A 48 -3.65 14.84 3.06
N THR A 49 -4.48 14.37 3.98
CA THR A 49 -4.11 13.32 4.95
C THR A 49 -3.80 12.01 4.24
N LEU A 50 -4.62 11.62 3.26
CA LEU A 50 -4.42 10.42 2.45
C LEU A 50 -3.11 10.48 1.67
N GLU A 51 -2.82 11.59 0.97
CA GLU A 51 -1.57 11.79 0.24
C GLU A 51 -0.34 11.79 1.16
N HIS A 52 -0.48 12.30 2.40
CA HIS A 52 0.59 12.19 3.39
C HIS A 52 0.82 10.73 3.79
N GLN A 53 -0.25 9.97 4.06
CA GLN A 53 -0.17 8.55 4.42
C GLN A 53 0.40 7.70 3.29
N GLU A 54 -0.01 7.94 2.04
CA GLU A 54 0.53 7.25 0.85
C GLU A 54 2.04 7.50 0.71
N ARG A 55 2.50 8.73 0.91
CA ARG A 55 3.95 9.05 0.88
C ARG A 55 4.71 8.38 2.01
N GLN A 56 4.16 8.36 3.22
CA GLN A 56 4.79 7.67 4.34
C GLN A 56 4.80 6.15 4.13
N HIS A 57 3.70 5.57 3.64
CA HIS A 57 3.60 4.14 3.33
C HIS A 57 4.59 3.75 2.24
N GLY A 58 4.67 4.52 1.15
CA GLY A 58 5.70 4.34 0.12
C GLY A 58 7.11 4.37 0.72
N ARG A 59 7.45 5.41 1.49
CA ARG A 59 8.78 5.56 2.11
C ARG A 59 9.14 4.46 3.12
N LEU A 60 8.17 3.98 3.89
CA LEU A 60 8.37 3.01 4.98
C LEU A 60 7.97 1.58 4.59
N SER A 61 7.63 1.34 3.32
CA SER A 61 7.26 0.01 2.86
C SER A 61 8.47 -0.90 2.79
N VAL A 62 8.27 -2.18 3.14
CA VAL A 62 9.28 -3.23 2.97
C VAL A 62 9.68 -3.36 1.50
N SER A 63 8.74 -3.14 0.57
CA SER A 63 9.02 -3.12 -0.87
C SER A 63 9.96 -1.98 -1.28
N MET A 64 9.79 -0.77 -0.73
CA MET A 64 10.71 0.34 -0.98
C MET A 64 12.07 0.10 -0.35
N LEU A 65 12.12 -0.47 0.85
CA LEU A 65 13.38 -0.89 1.47
C LEU A 65 14.10 -1.93 0.61
N ALA A 66 13.36 -2.93 0.10
CA ALA A 66 13.88 -3.95 -0.78
C ALA A 66 14.45 -3.36 -2.09
N TYR A 67 13.74 -2.40 -2.69
CA TYR A 67 14.22 -1.63 -3.84
C TYR A 67 15.56 -0.96 -3.54
N TYR A 68 15.68 -0.22 -2.43
CA TYR A 68 16.93 0.45 -2.06
C TYR A 68 18.08 -0.53 -1.80
N VAL A 69 17.81 -1.67 -1.15
CA VAL A 69 18.84 -2.70 -0.92
C VAL A 69 19.35 -3.26 -2.25
N CYS A 70 18.49 -3.44 -3.24
CA CYS A 70 18.90 -3.90 -4.56
C CYS A 70 19.66 -2.85 -5.35
N GLU A 71 19.21 -1.59 -5.34
CA GLU A 71 19.92 -0.48 -5.98
C GLU A 71 21.34 -0.31 -5.41
N LEU A 72 21.48 -0.33 -4.07
CA LEU A 72 22.78 -0.23 -3.40
C LEU A 72 23.68 -1.44 -3.68
N SER A 73 23.11 -2.64 -3.78
CA SER A 73 23.86 -3.84 -4.13
C SER A 73 24.39 -3.77 -5.57
N TRP A 74 23.58 -3.27 -6.50
CA TRP A 74 23.97 -3.03 -7.88
C TRP A 74 25.09 -1.99 -7.99
N GLN A 75 24.95 -0.85 -7.30
CA GLN A 75 25.98 0.20 -7.28
C GLN A 75 27.31 -0.26 -6.67
N ALA A 76 27.28 -1.28 -5.81
CA ALA A 76 28.46 -1.90 -5.22
C ALA A 76 29.01 -3.07 -6.05
N ASP A 77 28.59 -3.22 -7.32
CA ASP A 77 28.97 -4.30 -8.25
C ASP A 77 28.74 -5.71 -7.68
N ARG A 78 27.75 -5.87 -6.80
CA ARG A 78 27.38 -7.20 -6.30
C ARG A 78 26.56 -7.92 -7.36
N THR A 79 26.89 -9.18 -7.59
CA THR A 79 26.19 -10.07 -8.53
C THR A 79 24.73 -10.37 -8.14
N CYS A 80 24.31 -10.10 -6.89
CA CYS A 80 22.94 -10.28 -6.42
C CYS A 80 22.68 -9.44 -5.15
N CYS A 81 21.44 -8.98 -4.96
CA CYS A 81 20.96 -8.44 -3.68
C CYS A 81 20.27 -9.55 -2.86
N PHE A 82 20.35 -9.47 -1.53
CA PHE A 82 19.75 -10.47 -0.62
C PHE A 82 18.25 -10.69 -0.90
N VAL A 83 17.54 -9.64 -1.30
CA VAL A 83 16.13 -9.69 -1.73
C VAL A 83 15.94 -10.61 -2.94
N HIS A 84 16.79 -10.50 -3.97
CA HIS A 84 16.72 -11.37 -5.15
C HIS A 84 17.17 -12.82 -4.84
N PHE A 85 17.94 -13.04 -3.78
CA PHE A 85 18.33 -14.37 -3.32
C PHE A 85 17.19 -15.11 -2.63
N GLU A 86 16.38 -14.42 -1.81
CA GLU A 86 15.23 -15.03 -1.10
C GLU A 86 13.94 -15.07 -1.93
N ASP A 87 13.59 -13.98 -2.64
CA ASP A 87 12.32 -13.88 -3.38
C ASP A 87 12.39 -14.56 -4.77
N GLY A 88 13.59 -14.91 -5.23
CA GLY A 88 13.85 -15.38 -6.58
C GLY A 88 13.80 -14.24 -7.60
N CYS A 89 14.85 -14.11 -8.41
CA CYS A 89 14.89 -13.07 -9.45
C CYS A 89 13.79 -13.34 -10.49
N PRO A 90 12.89 -12.38 -10.78
CA PRO A 90 12.11 -12.43 -12.00
C PRO A 90 13.10 -12.40 -13.18
N ARG A 91 12.95 -13.35 -14.10
CA ARG A 91 13.71 -13.38 -15.36
C ARG A 91 13.33 -12.23 -16.29
#